data_AF-A0A7S4MPN7-F1
#
_entry.id   AF-A0A7S4MPN7-F1
#
_cell.length_a   1.000
_cell.length_b   1.000
_cell.length_c   1.000
_cell.angle_alpha   90.00
_cell.angle_beta   90.00
_cell.angle_gamma   90.00
#
_symmetry.space_group_name_H-M   'P 1'
#
loop_
_entity.id
_entity.type
_entity.pdbx_description
1 polymer ?
#
loop_
_entity_poly.entity_id
_entity_poly.type
_entity_poly.pdbx_seq_one_letter_code
_entity_poly.pdbx_strand_id
1 'polypeptide(L)'
;CFCNPGECHESLQLSSADIKDHITMGHVCWDDNDLIKGKSTGAVRISLGYMSNVADCNRFLDFLEKYFVESVVPSDRNDSEAVVTKTALIKQICVYPIKSCGPFSVQSWEFGNRGLLFDREWALVDISSGRALSAKNNPKMITIRPTLDLQTKTLVVNAPKMEELVIAFEDTADIVQMKVCGDKCEGKAYGKHINEWFSKYLDKQCRLVRTIADAPRACKLKEIKRSEKNRLDSVRANDTNRAASTTQASEVPQFSFANESQLLVINEGSVEEMRNRVSKNHEGYPNETLEETTSRFRANIIVSEIPPFEEDQWQNFTLGDIDFECLGPCVRCRMICNHPKTGQPDPLGEPLATLSEYRRYKGRVMFGRHASCTQLQAQQTTTFSTNHILTVNTKP
;
A
#
# COMPACT_ATOMS: atom_id res chain seq x y z
N CYS A 1 -11.06 -3.92 22.59
CA CYS A 1 -12.36 -4.38 22.06
C CYS A 1 -12.78 -5.60 22.85
N PHE A 2 -14.00 -5.62 23.39
CA PHE A 2 -14.54 -6.87 23.90
C PHE A 2 -14.84 -7.79 22.71
N CYS A 3 -14.24 -8.97 22.67
CA CYS A 3 -14.58 -9.98 21.66
C CYS A 3 -15.90 -10.72 21.97
N ASN A 4 -16.71 -10.18 22.89
CA ASN A 4 -17.96 -10.76 23.35
C ASN A 4 -19.10 -9.75 23.15
N PRO A 5 -20.08 -10.03 22.26
CA PRO A 5 -21.24 -9.17 22.04
C PRO A 5 -22.05 -8.89 23.32
N GLY A 6 -22.07 -9.83 24.26
CA GLY A 6 -22.76 -9.66 25.55
C GLY A 6 -22.13 -8.60 26.46
N GLU A 7 -20.81 -8.47 26.42
CA GLU A 7 -20.10 -7.45 27.21
C GLU A 7 -20.24 -6.06 26.57
N CYS A 8 -20.24 -6.00 25.22
CA CYS A 8 -20.56 -4.76 24.50
C CYS A 8 -22.01 -4.31 24.77
N HIS A 9 -22.96 -5.24 24.85
CA HIS A 9 -24.35 -4.96 25.21
C HIS A 9 -24.46 -4.21 26.54
N GLU A 10 -23.80 -4.75 27.57
CA GLU A 10 -23.81 -4.18 28.91
C GLU A 10 -23.03 -2.86 28.97
N SER A 11 -21.80 -2.83 28.47
CA SER A 11 -20.92 -1.66 28.54
C SER A 11 -21.43 -0.45 27.74
N LEU A 12 -22.15 -0.68 26.64
CA LEU A 12 -22.68 0.38 25.76
C LEU A 12 -24.16 0.66 26.00
N GLN A 13 -24.78 -0.03 26.96
CA GLN A 13 -26.22 0.08 27.28
C GLN A 13 -27.11 -0.11 26.03
N LEU A 14 -26.71 -1.01 25.13
CA LEU A 14 -27.51 -1.36 23.96
C LEU A 14 -28.72 -2.18 24.41
N SER A 15 -29.85 -2.05 23.73
CA SER A 15 -30.99 -2.95 23.97
C SER A 15 -30.84 -4.23 23.15
N SER A 16 -31.56 -5.29 23.54
CA SER A 16 -31.62 -6.52 22.74
C SER A 16 -32.23 -6.29 21.35
N ALA A 17 -33.03 -5.23 21.16
CA ALA A 17 -33.53 -4.82 19.85
C ALA A 17 -32.41 -4.18 19.00
N ASP A 18 -31.59 -3.31 19.60
CA ASP A 18 -30.43 -2.70 18.91
C ASP A 18 -29.46 -3.78 18.41
N ILE A 19 -29.19 -4.82 19.21
CA ILE A 19 -28.30 -5.92 18.79
C ILE A 19 -28.89 -6.69 17.60
N LYS A 20 -30.19 -6.98 17.61
CA LYS A 20 -30.84 -7.65 16.49
C LYS A 20 -30.80 -6.79 15.22
N ASP A 21 -31.01 -5.48 15.38
CA ASP A 21 -30.88 -4.50 14.30
C ASP A 21 -29.44 -4.45 13.77
N HIS A 22 -28.42 -4.46 14.63
CA HIS A 22 -27.03 -4.47 14.21
C HIS A 22 -26.73 -5.73 13.37
N ILE A 23 -27.20 -6.90 13.81
CA ILE A 23 -27.03 -8.17 13.08
C ILE A 23 -27.76 -8.15 11.74
N THR A 24 -29.00 -7.65 11.68
CA THR A 24 -29.76 -7.56 10.41
C THR A 24 -29.15 -6.55 9.45
N MET A 25 -28.51 -5.49 9.95
CA MET A 25 -27.70 -4.55 9.16
C MET A 25 -26.33 -5.14 8.75
N GLY A 26 -26.05 -6.40 9.13
CA GLY A 26 -24.86 -7.14 8.74
C GLY A 26 -23.62 -6.78 9.55
N HIS A 27 -23.79 -6.25 10.77
CA HIS A 27 -22.67 -5.92 11.64
C HIS A 27 -21.93 -7.18 12.10
N VAL A 28 -20.61 -7.19 11.95
CA VAL A 28 -19.73 -8.27 12.42
C VAL A 28 -18.52 -7.68 13.15
N CYS A 29 -17.95 -8.47 14.07
CA CYS A 29 -16.72 -8.08 14.73
C CYS A 29 -15.61 -7.84 13.68
N TRP A 30 -14.92 -6.69 13.77
CA TRP A 30 -13.94 -6.18 12.80
C TRP A 30 -14.48 -5.60 11.49
N ASP A 31 -15.78 -5.30 11.38
CA ASP A 31 -16.25 -4.45 10.29
C ASP A 31 -15.90 -2.96 10.51
N ASP A 32 -16.20 -2.12 9.52
CA ASP A 32 -15.96 -0.66 9.57
C ASP A 32 -17.17 0.13 10.15
N ASN A 33 -18.13 -0.53 10.81
CA ASN A 33 -19.35 0.09 11.33
C ASN A 33 -19.23 0.41 12.82
N ASP A 34 -18.43 1.41 13.19
CA ASP A 34 -18.20 1.80 14.59
C ASP A 34 -19.44 2.46 15.25
N LEU A 35 -20.35 3.01 14.43
CA LEU A 35 -21.59 3.65 14.86
C LEU A 35 -22.77 3.13 14.05
N ILE A 36 -23.82 2.63 14.71
CA ILE A 36 -25.10 2.26 14.08
C ILE A 36 -26.20 3.07 14.75
N LYS A 37 -26.95 3.85 13.95
CA LYS A 37 -28.01 4.77 14.43
C LYS A 37 -27.53 5.71 15.56
N GLY A 38 -26.28 6.17 15.48
CA GLY A 38 -25.66 7.05 16.47
C GLY A 38 -25.22 6.38 17.78
N LYS A 39 -25.37 5.05 17.89
CA LYS A 39 -24.88 4.26 19.02
C LYS A 39 -23.58 3.57 18.65
N SER A 40 -22.60 3.59 19.55
CA SER A 40 -21.36 2.84 19.39
C SER A 40 -21.61 1.34 19.31
N THR A 41 -20.88 0.64 18.46
CA THR A 41 -20.97 -0.81 18.29
C THR A 41 -19.87 -1.58 19.03
N GLY A 42 -18.81 -0.87 19.44
CA GLY A 42 -17.66 -1.44 20.14
C GLY A 42 -17.22 -0.62 21.35
N ALA A 43 -16.57 -1.28 22.30
CA ALA A 43 -15.95 -0.64 23.47
C ALA A 43 -14.52 -1.16 23.69
N VAL A 44 -13.65 -0.28 24.20
CA VAL A 44 -12.27 -0.62 24.57
C VAL A 44 -12.15 -0.61 26.08
N ARG A 45 -11.80 -1.77 26.66
CA ARG A 45 -11.40 -1.86 28.07
C ARG A 45 -9.90 -1.70 28.19
N ILE A 46 -9.46 -0.84 29.11
CA ILE A 46 -8.09 -0.76 29.57
C ILE A 46 -8.02 -1.38 30.97
N SER A 47 -6.98 -2.15 31.23
CA SER A 47 -6.68 -2.69 32.56
C SER A 47 -5.36 -2.10 33.03
N LEU A 48 -5.36 -1.55 34.23
CA LEU A 48 -4.20 -0.89 34.83
C LEU A 48 -3.53 -1.84 35.82
N GLY A 49 -2.20 -1.75 35.90
CA GLY A 49 -1.41 -2.57 36.81
C GLY A 49 -1.38 -1.97 38.22
N TYR A 50 -0.86 -2.74 39.19
CA TYR A 50 -0.75 -2.30 40.58
C TYR A 50 0.00 -0.96 40.76
N MET A 51 0.99 -0.68 39.91
CA MET A 51 1.80 0.54 39.98
C MET A 51 1.23 1.71 39.17
N SER A 52 0.11 1.52 38.45
CA SER A 52 -0.51 2.58 37.67
C SER A 52 -1.15 3.61 38.59
N ASN A 53 -0.91 4.89 38.31
CA ASN A 53 -1.50 6.00 39.03
C ASN A 53 -2.39 6.86 38.12
N VAL A 54 -3.06 7.85 38.70
CA VAL A 54 -3.97 8.76 37.97
C VAL A 54 -3.26 9.52 36.86
N ALA A 55 -1.98 9.87 37.04
CA ALA A 55 -1.21 10.54 35.98
C ALA A 55 -0.98 9.62 34.77
N ASP A 56 -0.81 8.31 34.98
CA ASP A 56 -0.73 7.34 33.88
C ASP A 56 -2.07 7.22 33.14
N CYS A 57 -3.19 7.26 33.87
CA CYS A 57 -4.52 7.32 33.27
C CYS A 57 -4.69 8.58 32.41
N ASN A 58 -4.30 9.74 32.94
CA ASN A 58 -4.42 11.01 32.23
C ASN A 58 -3.54 11.05 30.99
N ARG A 59 -2.27 10.59 31.06
CA ARG A 59 -1.43 10.50 29.86
C ARG A 59 -2.03 9.61 28.78
N PHE A 60 -2.72 8.54 29.18
CA PHE A 60 -3.41 7.67 28.24
C PHE A 60 -4.66 8.34 27.65
N LEU A 61 -5.42 9.09 28.44
CA LEU A 61 -6.54 9.89 27.94
C LEU A 61 -6.07 10.99 26.98
N ASP A 62 -5.00 11.71 27.32
CA ASP A 62 -4.38 12.72 26.46
C ASP A 62 -3.92 12.10 25.13
N PHE A 63 -3.38 10.87 25.18
CA PHE A 63 -3.06 10.09 23.99
C PHE A 63 -4.30 9.77 23.15
N LEU A 64 -5.41 9.34 23.77
CA LEU A 64 -6.65 9.08 23.03
C LEU A 64 -7.23 10.36 22.42
N GLU A 65 -7.27 11.45 23.18
CA GLU A 65 -7.78 12.73 22.70
C GLU A 65 -6.93 13.27 21.55
N LYS A 66 -5.60 13.23 21.69
CA LYS A 66 -4.68 13.71 20.64
C LYS A 66 -4.77 12.90 19.34
N TYR A 67 -4.93 11.58 19.42
CA TYR A 67 -4.75 10.70 18.24
C TYR A 67 -6.02 10.02 17.73
N PHE A 68 -7.11 10.01 18.51
CA PHE A 68 -8.34 9.26 18.19
C PHE A 68 -9.62 10.09 18.27
N VAL A 69 -9.60 11.30 18.83
CA VAL A 69 -10.78 12.18 18.87
C VAL A 69 -10.69 13.20 17.73
N GLU A 70 -11.61 13.10 16.77
CA GLU A 70 -11.79 14.10 15.72
C GLU A 70 -12.81 15.15 16.21
N SER A 71 -12.41 16.42 16.28
CA SER A 71 -13.28 17.54 16.71
C SER A 71 -14.10 18.16 15.58
N VAL A 72 -13.92 17.68 14.33
CA VAL A 72 -14.58 18.22 13.14
C VAL A 72 -15.30 17.10 12.41
N VAL A 73 -16.62 17.23 12.29
CA VAL A 73 -17.43 16.34 11.44
C VAL A 73 -17.07 16.66 9.98
N PRO A 74 -16.67 15.67 9.15
CA PRO A 74 -16.51 15.90 7.72
C PRO A 74 -17.85 16.37 7.15
N SER A 75 -17.90 17.60 6.64
CA SER A 75 -19.06 18.06 5.91
C SER A 75 -19.15 17.26 4.60
N ASP A 76 -20.20 16.45 4.45
CA ASP A 76 -20.61 15.90 3.17
C ASP A 76 -21.01 17.07 2.25
N ARG A 77 -20.05 17.64 1.53
CA ARG A 77 -20.33 18.59 0.46
C ARG A 77 -20.59 17.81 -0.82
N ASN A 78 -21.86 17.72 -1.18
CA ASN A 78 -22.30 17.46 -2.54
C ASN A 78 -22.26 18.78 -3.30
N ASP A 79 -21.11 19.10 -3.90
CA ASP A 79 -21.04 20.14 -4.92
C ASP A 79 -20.74 19.49 -6.28
N SER A 80 -21.66 19.69 -7.21
CA SER A 80 -21.49 19.34 -8.63
C SER A 80 -20.67 20.44 -9.29
N GLU A 81 -19.34 20.29 -9.36
CA GLU A 81 -18.47 21.35 -9.88
C GLU A 81 -17.35 20.83 -10.78
N ALA A 82 -16.89 21.73 -11.67
CA ALA A 82 -16.13 21.47 -12.87
C ALA A 82 -14.77 20.77 -12.64
N VAL A 83 -14.44 19.82 -13.50
CA VAL A 83 -13.16 19.10 -13.49
C VAL A 83 -12.02 20.09 -13.77
N VAL A 84 -11.15 20.32 -12.79
CA VAL A 84 -9.93 21.11 -12.97
C VAL A 84 -8.82 20.19 -13.47
N THR A 85 -8.32 20.47 -14.67
CA THR A 85 -7.17 19.77 -15.24
C THR A 85 -5.87 20.43 -14.75
N LYS A 86 -5.05 19.68 -14.01
CA LYS A 86 -3.72 20.09 -13.54
C LYS A 86 -2.64 19.26 -14.23
N THR A 87 -1.41 19.76 -14.25
CA THR A 87 -0.24 19.04 -14.78
C THR A 87 0.78 18.76 -13.69
N ALA A 88 1.40 17.58 -13.69
CA ALA A 88 2.51 17.22 -12.82
C ALA A 88 3.68 16.63 -13.62
N LEU A 89 4.92 16.88 -13.21
CA LEU A 89 6.11 16.32 -13.88
C LEU A 89 6.54 15.01 -13.23
N ILE A 90 7.01 14.03 -14.02
CA ILE A 90 7.64 12.83 -13.46
C ILE A 90 9.07 13.15 -13.06
N LYS A 91 9.33 13.14 -11.76
CA LYS A 91 10.68 13.27 -11.22
C LYS A 91 11.47 11.97 -11.36
N GLN A 92 10.83 10.84 -11.08
CA GLN A 92 11.49 9.54 -11.03
C GLN A 92 10.51 8.40 -11.32
N ILE A 93 11.00 7.38 -12.03
CA ILE A 93 10.32 6.09 -12.22
C ILE A 93 11.14 5.02 -11.50
N CYS A 94 10.46 4.22 -10.68
CA CYS A 94 11.05 3.17 -9.86
C CYS A 94 10.38 1.83 -10.11
N VAL A 95 11.19 0.84 -10.47
CA VAL A 95 10.82 -0.57 -10.55
C VAL A 95 11.36 -1.28 -9.31
N TYR A 96 10.62 -2.24 -8.76
CA TYR A 96 11.10 -3.07 -7.65
C TYR A 96 11.04 -4.54 -8.05
N PRO A 97 12.03 -5.04 -8.80
CA PRO A 97 12.02 -6.39 -9.35
C PRO A 97 11.74 -7.45 -8.28
N ILE A 98 12.46 -7.38 -7.16
CA ILE A 98 12.28 -8.29 -6.01
C ILE A 98 11.40 -7.62 -4.95
N LYS A 99 10.32 -8.28 -4.55
CA LYS A 99 9.43 -7.85 -3.48
C LYS A 99 10.23 -7.52 -2.21
N SER A 100 9.94 -6.35 -1.64
CA SER A 100 10.58 -5.83 -0.41
C SER A 100 12.07 -5.46 -0.54
N CYS A 101 12.69 -5.59 -1.71
CA CYS A 101 14.04 -5.08 -1.97
C CYS A 101 14.04 -3.64 -2.48
N GLY A 102 15.22 -3.02 -2.59
CA GLY A 102 15.40 -1.63 -2.99
C GLY A 102 14.92 -1.30 -4.41
N PRO A 103 14.84 0.00 -4.75
CA PRO A 103 14.40 0.47 -6.06
C PRO A 103 15.46 0.24 -7.15
N PHE A 104 14.98 0.05 -8.37
CA PHE A 104 15.69 0.24 -9.62
C PHE A 104 15.14 1.49 -10.31
N SER A 105 15.90 2.59 -10.25
CA SER A 105 15.53 3.88 -10.83
C SER A 105 15.83 3.89 -12.32
N VAL A 106 14.88 4.36 -13.12
CA VAL A 106 14.96 4.34 -14.59
C VAL A 106 14.46 5.65 -15.20
N GLN A 107 15.02 6.04 -16.33
CA GLN A 107 14.57 7.23 -17.09
C GLN A 107 13.40 6.91 -18.02
N SER A 108 13.34 5.68 -18.52
CA SER A 108 12.20 5.18 -19.28
C SER A 108 12.01 3.70 -19.00
N TRP A 109 10.78 3.23 -19.03
CA TRP A 109 10.44 1.84 -18.76
C TRP A 109 9.13 1.41 -19.40
N GLU A 110 9.05 0.14 -19.78
CA GLU A 110 7.83 -0.44 -20.32
C GLU A 110 6.76 -0.62 -19.24
N PHE A 111 5.52 -0.31 -19.61
CA PHE A 111 4.32 -0.50 -18.83
C PHE A 111 3.35 -1.38 -19.62
N GLY A 112 2.78 -2.38 -18.96
CA GLY A 112 1.79 -3.28 -19.55
C GLY A 112 0.62 -3.53 -18.60
N ASN A 113 -0.19 -4.53 -18.93
CA ASN A 113 -1.39 -4.91 -18.16
C ASN A 113 -1.12 -5.30 -16.69
N ARG A 114 0.13 -5.57 -16.30
CA ARG A 114 0.52 -5.92 -14.92
C ARG A 114 1.18 -4.79 -14.13
N GLY A 115 1.30 -3.60 -14.72
CA GLY A 115 2.09 -2.50 -14.17
C GLY A 115 3.37 -2.27 -14.97
N LEU A 116 4.36 -1.64 -14.34
CA LEU A 116 5.71 -1.55 -14.90
C LEU A 116 6.26 -2.96 -15.13
N LEU A 117 6.89 -3.18 -16.29
CA LEU A 117 7.42 -4.49 -16.66
C LEU A 117 8.40 -4.98 -15.58
N PHE A 118 8.29 -6.26 -15.19
CA PHE A 118 9.08 -6.89 -14.14
C PHE A 118 8.92 -6.34 -12.72
N ASP A 119 7.98 -5.42 -12.47
CA ASP A 119 7.76 -4.88 -11.14
C ASP A 119 7.17 -5.94 -10.19
N ARG A 120 7.87 -6.19 -9.08
CA ARG A 120 7.58 -7.24 -8.07
C ARG A 120 7.35 -8.62 -8.70
N GLU A 121 8.06 -8.94 -9.77
CA GLU A 121 7.96 -10.24 -10.43
C GLU A 121 8.68 -11.36 -9.67
N TRP A 122 9.60 -10.99 -8.78
CA TRP A 122 10.28 -11.92 -7.88
C TRP A 122 9.91 -11.70 -6.41
N ALA A 123 9.99 -12.75 -5.62
CA ALA A 123 9.87 -12.71 -4.17
C ALA A 123 10.84 -13.71 -3.52
N LEU A 124 11.32 -13.38 -2.32
CA LEU A 124 12.04 -14.31 -1.48
C LEU A 124 11.06 -15.04 -0.57
N VAL A 125 11.14 -16.36 -0.51
CA VAL A 125 10.24 -17.22 0.27
C VAL A 125 11.03 -17.92 1.35
N ASP A 126 10.56 -17.82 2.58
CA ASP A 126 11.11 -18.57 3.70
C ASP A 126 10.87 -20.07 3.51
N ILE A 127 11.93 -20.88 3.58
CA ILE A 127 11.85 -22.32 3.29
C ILE A 127 11.01 -23.05 4.35
N SER A 128 11.10 -22.63 5.62
CA SER A 128 10.43 -23.33 6.73
C SER A 128 8.92 -23.10 6.77
N SER A 129 8.47 -21.88 6.49
CA SER A 129 7.08 -21.46 6.61
C SER A 129 6.35 -21.40 5.26
N GLY A 130 7.09 -21.41 4.14
CA GLY A 130 6.53 -21.22 2.80
C GLY A 130 5.94 -19.82 2.57
N ARG A 131 6.26 -18.85 3.43
CA ARG A 131 5.74 -17.48 3.36
C ARG A 131 6.75 -16.57 2.68
N ALA A 132 6.26 -15.65 1.84
CA ALA A 132 7.11 -14.60 1.32
C ALA A 132 7.68 -13.74 2.45
N LEU A 133 8.99 -13.50 2.38
CA LEU A 133 9.68 -12.55 3.25
C LEU A 133 9.16 -11.14 2.96
N SER A 134 9.20 -10.32 4.00
CA SER A 134 8.86 -8.90 3.91
C SER A 134 9.90 -8.05 4.62
N ALA A 135 10.09 -6.83 4.14
CA ALA A 135 10.93 -5.82 4.78
C ALA A 135 10.45 -5.42 6.18
N LYS A 136 9.18 -5.69 6.53
CA LYS A 136 8.65 -5.47 7.88
C LYS A 136 9.34 -6.36 8.92
N ASN A 137 9.62 -7.61 8.55
CA ASN A 137 10.20 -8.62 9.43
C ASN A 137 11.68 -8.91 9.11
N ASN A 138 12.15 -8.55 7.90
CA ASN A 138 13.54 -8.71 7.47
C ASN A 138 14.02 -7.39 6.83
N PRO A 139 14.25 -6.34 7.63
CA PRO A 139 14.56 -5.00 7.11
C PRO A 139 15.80 -4.94 6.20
N LYS A 140 16.79 -5.83 6.42
CA LYS A 140 17.95 -6.01 5.52
C LYS A 140 17.57 -6.23 4.04
N MET A 141 16.36 -6.69 3.73
CA MET A 141 15.94 -6.80 2.33
C MET A 141 15.99 -5.46 1.59
N ILE A 142 15.74 -4.34 2.28
CA ILE A 142 15.68 -3.02 1.62
C ILE A 142 17.05 -2.51 1.20
N THR A 143 18.15 -3.14 1.59
CA THR A 143 19.52 -2.79 1.17
C THR A 143 19.98 -3.58 -0.05
N ILE A 144 19.23 -4.63 -0.42
CA ILE A 144 19.43 -5.36 -1.67
C ILE A 144 19.00 -4.46 -2.83
N ARG A 145 19.86 -4.31 -3.84
CA ARG A 145 19.68 -3.46 -5.02
C ARG A 145 19.61 -4.35 -6.28
N PRO A 146 18.40 -4.78 -6.67
CA PRO A 146 18.20 -5.46 -7.94
C PRO A 146 18.18 -4.45 -9.10
N THR A 147 18.81 -4.78 -10.21
CA THR A 147 18.72 -4.07 -11.50
C THR A 147 18.40 -5.08 -12.60
N LEU A 148 17.76 -4.62 -13.67
CA LEU A 148 17.37 -5.46 -14.79
C LEU A 148 18.14 -5.07 -16.04
N ASP A 149 18.75 -6.05 -16.70
CA ASP A 149 19.29 -5.92 -18.03
C ASP A 149 18.38 -6.69 -19.01
N LEU A 150 17.65 -5.93 -19.82
CA LEU A 150 16.70 -6.48 -20.80
C LEU A 150 17.39 -7.05 -22.04
N GLN A 151 18.61 -6.63 -22.36
CA GLN A 151 19.36 -7.13 -23.51
C GLN A 151 19.87 -8.54 -23.22
N THR A 152 20.48 -8.73 -22.05
CA THR A 152 20.98 -10.05 -21.61
C THR A 152 19.93 -10.89 -20.93
N LYS A 153 18.74 -10.34 -20.64
CA LYS A 153 17.66 -10.97 -19.87
C LYS A 153 18.14 -11.46 -18.50
N THR A 154 18.84 -10.59 -17.78
CA THR A 154 19.39 -10.90 -16.46
C THR A 154 18.90 -9.95 -15.38
N LEU A 155 18.76 -10.49 -14.18
CA LEU A 155 18.53 -9.77 -12.94
C LEU A 155 19.88 -9.72 -12.20
N VAL A 156 20.45 -8.53 -12.08
CA VAL A 156 21.71 -8.30 -11.38
C VAL A 156 21.39 -7.83 -9.97
N VAL A 157 21.96 -8.48 -8.96
CA VAL A 157 21.63 -8.25 -7.56
C VAL A 157 22.89 -7.87 -6.80
N ASN A 158 22.84 -6.66 -6.21
CA ASN A 158 23.90 -6.12 -5.39
C ASN A 158 23.45 -5.99 -3.93
N ALA A 159 24.34 -6.27 -2.98
CA ALA A 159 24.10 -6.04 -1.56
C ALA A 159 25.42 -5.69 -0.83
N PRO A 160 25.36 -4.92 0.27
CA PRO A 160 26.55 -4.58 1.05
C PRO A 160 27.40 -5.80 1.44
N LYS A 161 28.71 -5.76 1.14
CA LYS A 161 29.69 -6.80 1.47
C LYS A 161 29.41 -8.17 0.85
N MET A 162 28.65 -8.22 -0.24
CA MET A 162 28.42 -9.43 -1.03
C MET A 162 28.98 -9.22 -2.43
N GLU A 163 29.42 -10.31 -3.06
CA GLU A 163 29.73 -10.32 -4.49
C GLU A 163 28.44 -10.13 -5.29
N GLU A 164 28.56 -9.48 -6.44
CA GLU A 164 27.45 -9.29 -7.37
C GLU A 164 26.91 -10.66 -7.84
N LEU A 165 25.59 -10.80 -7.82
CA LEU A 165 24.91 -12.01 -8.28
C LEU A 165 24.16 -11.70 -9.57
N VAL A 166 24.48 -12.44 -10.65
CA VAL A 166 23.81 -12.33 -11.94
C VAL A 166 22.89 -13.54 -12.14
N ILE A 167 21.60 -13.29 -12.36
CA ILE A 167 20.56 -14.31 -12.47
C ILE A 167 19.91 -14.23 -13.84
N ALA A 168 20.03 -15.26 -14.67
CA ALA A 168 19.29 -15.30 -15.92
C ALA A 168 17.79 -15.48 -15.67
N PHE A 169 16.93 -14.78 -16.42
CA PHE A 169 15.48 -14.85 -16.26
C PHE A 169 14.92 -16.28 -16.39
N GLU A 170 15.58 -17.12 -17.20
CA GLU A 170 15.16 -18.47 -17.56
C GLU A 170 15.79 -19.57 -16.68
N ASP A 171 16.69 -19.23 -15.73
CA ASP A 171 17.40 -20.18 -14.83
C ASP A 171 16.50 -20.73 -13.69
N THR A 172 15.23 -20.97 -13.99
CA THR A 172 14.25 -21.50 -13.04
C THR A 172 14.01 -22.97 -13.28
N ALA A 173 13.87 -23.75 -12.22
CA ALA A 173 13.64 -25.20 -12.30
C ALA A 173 12.19 -25.55 -11.92
N ASP A 174 11.90 -25.56 -10.63
CA ASP A 174 10.69 -26.16 -10.07
C ASP A 174 9.58 -25.15 -9.81
N ILE A 175 8.33 -25.56 -10.01
CA ILE A 175 7.17 -24.81 -9.53
C ILE A 175 6.98 -25.11 -8.04
N VAL A 176 6.90 -24.04 -7.23
CA VAL A 176 6.72 -24.14 -5.78
C VAL A 176 5.46 -23.41 -5.34
N GLN A 177 4.74 -24.01 -4.39
CA GLN A 177 3.62 -23.34 -3.71
C GLN A 177 4.13 -22.45 -2.57
N MET A 178 3.52 -21.28 -2.43
CA MET A 178 3.88 -20.32 -1.40
C MET A 178 2.69 -19.43 -1.00
N LYS A 179 2.88 -18.67 0.08
CA LYS A 179 1.91 -17.67 0.55
C LYS A 179 2.46 -16.26 0.45
N VAL A 180 1.78 -15.41 -0.33
CA VAL A 180 2.10 -13.98 -0.48
C VAL A 180 0.91 -13.17 0.01
N CYS A 181 1.11 -12.30 1.01
CA CYS A 181 0.04 -11.49 1.60
C CYS A 181 -1.18 -12.31 2.07
N GLY A 182 -0.97 -13.56 2.46
CA GLY A 182 -2.02 -14.49 2.92
C GLY A 182 -2.60 -15.38 1.81
N ASP A 183 -2.44 -14.99 0.55
CA ASP A 183 -2.97 -15.72 -0.60
C ASP A 183 -2.02 -16.85 -1.00
N LYS A 184 -2.56 -18.04 -1.30
CA LYS A 184 -1.79 -19.14 -1.88
C LYS A 184 -1.50 -18.81 -3.34
N CYS A 185 -0.25 -18.98 -3.76
CA CYS A 185 0.17 -18.78 -5.14
C CYS A 185 1.33 -19.71 -5.49
N GLU A 186 1.59 -19.84 -6.78
CA GLU A 186 2.68 -20.65 -7.32
C GLU A 186 3.70 -19.75 -8.01
N GLY A 187 4.95 -20.21 -8.04
CA GLY A 187 6.02 -19.52 -8.74
C GLY A 187 7.17 -20.45 -9.08
N LYS A 188 8.02 -20.03 -10.01
CA LYS A 188 9.19 -20.80 -10.44
C LYS A 188 10.38 -20.49 -9.51
N ALA A 189 10.92 -21.49 -8.86
CA ALA A 189 12.05 -21.37 -7.95
C ALA A 189 13.39 -21.41 -8.71
N TYR A 190 14.34 -20.62 -8.20
CA TYR A 190 15.72 -20.61 -8.70
C TYR A 190 16.60 -21.65 -8.00
N GLY A 191 17.73 -21.95 -8.65
CA GLY A 191 18.69 -22.96 -8.21
C GLY A 191 19.39 -22.67 -6.89
N LYS A 192 20.11 -23.68 -6.40
CA LYS A 192 20.76 -23.70 -5.08
C LYS A 192 21.71 -22.51 -4.86
N HIS A 193 22.56 -22.17 -5.83
CA HIS A 193 23.55 -21.11 -5.67
C HIS A 193 22.91 -19.73 -5.41
N ILE A 194 21.80 -19.42 -6.09
CA ILE A 194 21.03 -18.18 -5.92
C ILE A 194 20.43 -18.13 -4.52
N ASN A 195 19.81 -19.24 -4.09
CA ASN A 195 19.19 -19.34 -2.78
C ASN A 195 20.22 -19.22 -1.65
N GLU A 196 21.41 -19.79 -1.82
CA GLU A 196 22.52 -19.68 -0.87
C GLU A 196 23.02 -18.24 -0.72
N TRP A 197 23.11 -17.48 -1.83
CA TRP A 197 23.51 -16.08 -1.80
C TRP A 197 22.54 -15.24 -0.94
N PHE A 198 21.22 -15.36 -1.18
CA PHE A 198 20.21 -14.63 -0.40
C PHE A 198 20.17 -15.10 1.05
N SER A 199 20.28 -16.41 1.27
CA SER A 199 20.23 -16.99 2.61
C SER A 199 21.42 -16.55 3.46
N LYS A 200 22.61 -16.48 2.85
CA LYS A 200 23.83 -15.95 3.48
C LYS A 200 23.68 -14.48 3.86
N TYR A 201 23.14 -13.65 2.96
CA TYR A 201 23.00 -12.22 3.23
C TYR A 201 21.96 -11.91 4.31
N LEU A 202 20.81 -12.59 4.25
CA LEU A 202 19.69 -12.36 5.17
C LEU A 202 19.82 -13.12 6.50
N ASP A 203 20.82 -14.00 6.62
CA ASP A 203 20.99 -14.93 7.74
C ASP A 203 19.72 -15.77 7.98
N LYS A 204 19.13 -16.23 6.87
CA LYS A 204 17.82 -16.90 6.88
C LYS A 204 17.61 -17.75 5.64
N GLN A 205 17.26 -19.02 5.85
CA GLN A 205 16.99 -19.97 4.76
C GLN A 205 15.80 -19.51 3.91
N CYS A 206 16.09 -19.06 2.69
CA CYS A 206 15.10 -18.56 1.75
C CYS A 206 15.43 -18.98 0.31
N ARG A 207 14.41 -18.93 -0.54
CA ARG A 207 14.56 -19.17 -1.97
C ARG A 207 13.97 -18.03 -2.79
N LEU A 208 14.63 -17.71 -3.91
CA LEU A 208 14.09 -16.77 -4.88
C LEU A 208 13.05 -17.48 -5.74
N VAL A 209 11.90 -16.84 -5.90
CA VAL A 209 10.78 -17.34 -6.69
C VAL A 209 10.28 -16.25 -7.63
N ARG A 210 10.06 -16.59 -8.91
CA ARG A 210 9.46 -15.72 -9.92
C ARG A 210 7.99 -16.06 -10.14
N THR A 211 7.14 -15.08 -10.46
CA THR A 211 5.74 -15.38 -10.81
C THR A 211 5.66 -16.25 -12.06
N ILE A 212 4.59 -17.03 -12.17
CA ILE A 212 4.18 -17.65 -13.43
C ILE A 212 3.29 -16.65 -14.17
N ALA A 213 3.47 -16.50 -15.49
CA ALA A 213 2.74 -15.51 -16.28
C ALA A 213 1.21 -15.68 -16.20
N ASP A 214 0.73 -16.93 -16.08
CA ASP A 214 -0.69 -17.30 -16.08
C ASP A 214 -1.32 -17.42 -14.68
N ALA A 215 -0.61 -17.02 -13.61
CA ALA A 215 -1.13 -17.00 -12.24
C ALA A 215 -1.27 -15.58 -11.67
N PRO A 216 -2.08 -14.71 -12.31
CA PRO A 216 -2.26 -13.33 -11.89
C PRO A 216 -3.02 -13.21 -10.57
N ARG A 217 -2.66 -12.22 -9.74
CA ARG A 217 -3.45 -11.86 -8.56
C ARG A 217 -4.35 -10.67 -8.86
N ALA A 218 -5.58 -10.72 -8.34
CA ALA A 218 -6.58 -9.68 -8.49
C ALA A 218 -6.38 -8.53 -7.49
N CYS A 219 -6.77 -7.32 -7.90
CA CYS A 219 -6.77 -6.12 -7.08
C CYS A 219 -7.86 -6.15 -5.99
N LYS A 220 -7.49 -6.31 -4.73
CA LYS A 220 -8.42 -6.26 -3.58
C LYS A 220 -9.10 -4.88 -3.43
N LEU A 221 -8.48 -3.80 -3.91
CA LEU A 221 -9.02 -2.43 -3.79
C LEU A 221 -10.22 -2.15 -4.72
N LYS A 222 -10.26 -2.75 -5.93
CA LYS A 222 -11.42 -2.60 -6.82
C LYS A 222 -12.65 -3.37 -6.31
N GLU A 223 -12.45 -4.47 -5.59
CA GLU A 223 -13.53 -5.22 -4.95
C GLU A 223 -14.20 -4.40 -3.84
N ILE A 224 -13.42 -3.68 -3.03
CA ILE A 224 -13.94 -2.82 -1.97
C ILE A 224 -14.80 -1.69 -2.56
N LYS A 225 -14.29 -0.92 -3.54
CA LYS A 225 -15.09 0.13 -4.21
C LYS A 225 -16.38 -0.41 -4.85
N ARG A 226 -16.34 -1.60 -5.47
CA ARG A 226 -17.56 -2.24 -6.04
C ARG A 226 -18.55 -2.63 -4.93
N SER A 227 -18.06 -3.16 -3.81
CA SER A 227 -18.91 -3.54 -2.68
C SER A 227 -19.56 -2.33 -1.99
N GLU A 228 -18.83 -1.21 -1.88
CA GLU A 228 -19.34 0.06 -1.34
C GLU A 228 -20.33 0.73 -2.30
N LYS A 229 -20.03 0.74 -3.61
CA LYS A 229 -20.93 1.27 -4.65
C LYS A 229 -22.22 0.46 -4.75
N ASN A 230 -22.14 -0.87 -4.74
CA ASN A 230 -23.32 -1.74 -4.74
C ASN A 230 -24.16 -1.59 -3.47
N ARG A 231 -23.52 -1.31 -2.31
CA ARG A 231 -24.25 -0.97 -1.07
C ARG A 231 -24.98 0.36 -1.19
N LEU A 232 -24.35 1.40 -1.73
CA LEU A 232 -25.01 2.70 -1.96
C LEU A 232 -26.17 2.62 -2.97
N ASP A 233 -26.00 1.86 -4.05
CA ASP A 233 -27.03 1.68 -5.09
C ASP A 233 -28.22 0.86 -4.57
N SER A 234 -27.99 -0.08 -3.64
CA SER A 234 -29.07 -0.85 -2.98
C SER A 234 -29.93 -0.03 -2.01
N VAL A 235 -29.43 1.11 -1.52
CA VAL A 235 -30.20 2.03 -0.66
C VAL A 235 -31.04 3.01 -1.49
N ARG A 236 -30.76 3.16 -2.80
CA ARG A 236 -31.46 4.08 -3.71
C ARG A 236 -32.44 3.41 -4.67
N ALA A 237 -32.51 2.08 -4.71
CA ALA A 237 -33.37 1.33 -5.62
C ALA A 237 -34.56 0.66 -4.89
N ASN A 238 -35.50 1.46 -4.39
CA ASN A 238 -36.90 1.04 -4.30
C ASN A 238 -37.62 1.58 -5.53
N ASP A 239 -37.35 1.00 -6.70
CA ASP A 239 -38.34 1.01 -7.77
C ASP A 239 -38.13 -0.13 -8.76
N THR A 240 -39.24 -0.76 -9.08
CA THR A 240 -39.35 -1.96 -9.88
C THR A 240 -38.93 -1.71 -11.33
N ASN A 241 -37.88 -2.40 -11.80
CA ASN A 241 -37.91 -3.14 -13.07
C ASN A 241 -36.60 -3.90 -13.31
N ARG A 242 -36.71 -5.22 -13.21
CA ARG A 242 -35.63 -6.18 -13.42
C ARG A 242 -35.49 -6.46 -14.92
N ALA A 243 -34.70 -5.67 -15.63
CA ALA A 243 -34.16 -6.05 -16.93
C ALA A 243 -32.71 -6.48 -16.72
N ALA A 244 -32.44 -7.76 -16.95
CA ALA A 244 -31.10 -8.33 -16.89
C ALA A 244 -30.24 -7.71 -18.00
N SER A 245 -29.47 -6.67 -17.67
CA SER A 245 -28.35 -6.26 -18.51
C SER A 245 -27.16 -7.16 -18.19
N THR A 246 -26.86 -8.07 -19.11
CA THR A 246 -25.61 -8.82 -19.15
C THR A 246 -24.46 -7.82 -19.31
N THR A 247 -23.92 -7.33 -18.21
CA THR A 247 -22.68 -6.55 -18.21
C THR A 247 -21.53 -7.51 -18.51
N GLN A 248 -20.93 -7.33 -19.69
CA GLN A 248 -19.69 -7.97 -20.08
C GLN A 248 -18.66 -7.84 -18.94
N ALA A 249 -17.99 -8.95 -18.63
CA ALA A 249 -16.95 -9.04 -17.63
C ALA A 249 -15.80 -8.08 -17.98
N SER A 250 -15.85 -6.86 -17.44
CA SER A 250 -14.74 -5.92 -17.53
C SER A 250 -13.57 -6.51 -16.74
N GLU A 251 -12.51 -6.89 -17.47
CA GLU A 251 -11.33 -7.61 -17.00
C GLU A 251 -10.72 -6.97 -15.75
N VAL A 252 -10.57 -7.75 -14.68
CA VAL A 252 -9.97 -7.27 -13.43
C VAL A 252 -8.47 -7.11 -13.66
N PRO A 253 -7.87 -5.94 -13.35
CA PRO A 253 -6.43 -5.73 -13.48
C PRO A 253 -5.64 -6.77 -12.69
N GLN A 254 -4.68 -7.38 -13.36
CA GLN A 254 -3.85 -8.45 -12.85
C GLN A 254 -2.49 -7.90 -12.43
N PHE A 255 -1.86 -8.42 -11.38
CA PHE A 255 -0.47 -8.07 -11.04
C PHE A 255 0.28 -9.22 -10.37
N SER A 256 1.61 -9.05 -10.31
CA SER A 256 2.62 -10.00 -9.80
C SER A 256 2.59 -10.13 -8.26
N PHE A 257 3.73 -10.02 -7.56
CA PHE A 257 3.79 -9.99 -6.10
C PHE A 257 3.57 -8.59 -5.49
N ALA A 258 3.10 -7.61 -6.27
CA ALA A 258 2.69 -6.28 -5.79
C ALA A 258 1.57 -6.36 -4.75
N ASN A 259 1.55 -5.49 -3.74
CA ASN A 259 0.58 -5.66 -2.65
C ASN A 259 -0.86 -5.34 -3.06
N GLU A 260 -1.08 -4.18 -3.69
CA GLU A 260 -2.40 -3.54 -3.74
C GLU A 260 -2.78 -2.98 -5.12
N SER A 261 -1.83 -2.53 -5.94
CA SER A 261 -2.10 -1.89 -7.24
C SER A 261 -0.96 -2.07 -8.26
N GLN A 262 -1.21 -1.68 -9.51
CA GLN A 262 -0.23 -1.64 -10.60
C GLN A 262 0.79 -0.50 -10.42
N LEU A 263 0.33 0.67 -9.97
CA LEU A 263 1.20 1.81 -9.66
C LEU A 263 0.87 2.38 -8.29
N LEU A 264 1.91 2.86 -7.62
CA LEU A 264 1.83 3.76 -6.48
C LEU A 264 2.49 5.09 -6.88
N VAL A 265 1.75 6.19 -6.74
CA VAL A 265 2.22 7.54 -7.02
C VAL A 265 2.41 8.31 -5.72
N ILE A 266 3.50 9.07 -5.61
CA ILE A 266 3.72 10.04 -4.53
C ILE A 266 4.24 11.35 -5.11
N ASN A 267 3.97 12.46 -4.41
CA ASN A 267 4.57 13.75 -4.72
C ASN A 267 5.84 13.97 -3.89
N GLU A 268 6.92 14.40 -4.55
CA GLU A 268 8.18 14.81 -3.94
C GLU A 268 7.96 15.95 -2.92
N GLY A 269 7.07 16.90 -3.22
CA GLY A 269 6.70 17.99 -2.31
C GLY A 269 6.03 17.51 -1.02
N SER A 270 5.23 16.44 -1.09
CA SER A 270 4.64 15.79 0.10
C SER A 270 5.71 15.15 0.99
N VAL A 271 6.76 14.59 0.39
CA VAL A 271 7.88 13.99 1.12
C VAL A 271 8.72 15.08 1.79
N GLU A 272 8.97 16.19 1.10
CA GLU A 272 9.66 17.37 1.64
C GLU A 272 8.92 17.96 2.85
N GLU A 273 7.61 18.20 2.72
CA GLU A 273 6.78 18.73 3.80
C GLU A 273 6.77 17.79 5.03
N MET A 274 6.70 16.49 4.80
CA MET A 274 6.83 15.48 5.85
C MET A 274 8.21 15.55 6.53
N ARG A 275 9.30 15.62 5.75
CA ARG A 275 10.67 15.69 6.29
C ARG A 275 10.86 16.93 7.15
N ASN A 276 10.35 18.08 6.71
CA ASN A 276 10.39 19.33 7.45
C ASN A 276 9.67 19.22 8.81
N ARG A 277 8.59 18.45 8.89
CA ARG A 277 7.89 18.18 10.16
C ARG A 277 8.72 17.26 11.07
N VAL A 278 9.35 16.22 10.52
CA VAL A 278 10.25 15.35 11.30
C VAL A 278 11.40 16.15 11.91
N SER A 279 12.06 17.00 11.11
CA SER A 279 13.16 17.86 11.58
C SER A 279 12.71 18.88 12.63
N LYS A 280 11.46 19.36 12.58
CA LYS A 280 10.88 20.24 13.61
C LYS A 280 10.56 19.50 14.90
N ASN A 281 10.06 18.26 14.80
CA ASN A 281 9.71 17.43 15.94
C ASN A 281 10.94 16.91 16.69
N HIS A 282 12.06 16.70 15.98
CA HIS A 282 13.27 16.11 16.52
C HIS A 282 14.51 16.92 16.13
N GLU A 283 14.94 17.83 17.00
CA GLU A 283 16.16 18.61 16.80
C GLU A 283 17.38 17.68 16.67
N GLY A 284 18.15 17.85 15.59
CA GLY A 284 19.33 17.01 15.31
C GLY A 284 19.01 15.63 14.72
N TYR A 285 17.77 15.35 14.30
CA TYR A 285 17.45 14.10 13.60
C TYR A 285 18.28 13.95 12.31
N PRO A 286 18.79 12.75 11.98
CA PRO A 286 19.68 12.55 10.85
C PRO A 286 19.12 13.09 9.53
N ASN A 287 19.94 13.87 8.82
CA ASN A 287 19.59 14.43 7.51
C ASN A 287 19.74 13.34 6.44
N GLU A 288 18.64 12.65 6.16
CA GLU A 288 18.50 11.91 4.91
C GLU A 288 18.30 12.87 3.74
N THR A 289 18.86 12.52 2.59
CA THR A 289 18.54 13.20 1.33
C THR A 289 17.07 12.97 0.97
N LEU A 290 16.48 13.91 0.21
CA LEU A 290 15.11 13.79 -0.27
C LEU A 290 14.88 12.49 -1.06
N GLU A 291 15.86 12.07 -1.87
CA GLU A 291 15.81 10.81 -2.62
C GLU A 291 15.75 9.59 -1.69
N GLU A 292 16.58 9.56 -0.65
CA GLU A 292 16.57 8.49 0.36
C GLU A 292 15.22 8.41 1.07
N THR A 293 14.71 9.54 1.55
CA THR A 293 13.41 9.60 2.23
C THR A 293 12.28 9.17 1.30
N THR A 294 12.31 9.59 0.03
CA THR A 294 11.33 9.22 -1.00
C THR A 294 11.32 7.71 -1.24
N SER A 295 12.50 7.08 -1.28
CA SER A 295 12.64 5.63 -1.51
C SER A 295 11.95 4.76 -0.44
N ARG A 296 11.77 5.28 0.79
CA ARG A 296 11.07 4.59 1.90
C ARG A 296 9.62 4.24 1.54
N PHE A 297 8.96 5.06 0.74
CA PHE A 297 7.55 4.91 0.38
C PHE A 297 7.31 3.90 -0.75
N ARG A 298 8.37 3.45 -1.41
CA ARG A 298 8.33 2.42 -2.46
C ARG A 298 7.39 2.73 -3.63
N ALA A 299 7.22 4.01 -3.95
CA ALA A 299 6.38 4.45 -5.06
C ALA A 299 7.01 4.08 -6.41
N ASN A 300 6.16 3.82 -7.39
CA ASN A 300 6.59 3.55 -8.76
C ASN A 300 6.80 4.83 -9.55
N ILE A 301 5.95 5.84 -9.33
CA ILE A 301 6.04 7.14 -9.98
C ILE A 301 6.16 8.19 -8.88
N ILE A 302 7.22 8.99 -8.95
CA ILE A 302 7.43 10.16 -8.10
C ILE A 302 7.18 11.37 -8.99
N VAL A 303 6.24 12.22 -8.58
CA VAL A 303 5.92 13.46 -9.29
C VAL A 303 6.43 14.69 -8.55
N SER A 304 6.59 15.79 -9.27
CA SER A 304 6.97 17.10 -8.73
C SER A 304 6.15 18.22 -9.38
N GLU A 305 6.48 19.48 -9.05
CA GLU A 305 5.82 20.69 -9.56
C GLU A 305 4.32 20.79 -9.23
N ILE A 306 3.90 20.18 -8.12
CA ILE A 306 2.54 20.31 -7.57
C ILE A 306 2.60 20.56 -6.06
N PRO A 307 1.59 21.23 -5.48
CA PRO A 307 1.54 21.47 -4.04
C PRO A 307 1.64 20.17 -3.22
N PRO A 308 2.25 20.19 -2.02
CA PRO A 308 2.26 19.04 -1.13
C PRO A 308 0.85 18.48 -0.91
N PHE A 309 0.74 17.15 -1.02
CA PHE A 309 -0.47 16.34 -0.85
C PHE A 309 -1.56 16.51 -1.91
N GLU A 310 -1.30 17.27 -2.99
CA GLU A 310 -2.23 17.42 -4.11
C GLU A 310 -2.65 16.06 -4.72
N GLU A 311 -1.79 15.05 -4.67
CA GLU A 311 -2.06 13.69 -5.17
C GLU A 311 -3.24 12.98 -4.48
N ASP A 312 -3.69 13.48 -3.31
CA ASP A 312 -4.83 12.92 -2.59
C ASP A 312 -6.17 13.19 -3.31
N GLN A 313 -6.24 14.30 -4.06
CA GLN A 313 -7.46 14.72 -4.75
C GLN A 313 -7.63 14.04 -6.12
N TRP A 314 -6.59 13.36 -6.61
CA TRP A 314 -6.58 12.78 -7.94
C TRP A 314 -7.63 11.68 -8.06
N GLN A 315 -8.50 11.80 -9.07
CA GLN A 315 -9.47 10.76 -9.44
C GLN A 315 -8.96 9.91 -10.58
N ASN A 316 -8.38 10.57 -11.57
CA ASN A 316 -7.73 9.93 -12.68
C ASN A 316 -6.60 10.83 -13.19
N PHE A 317 -5.67 10.22 -13.90
CA PHE A 317 -4.63 10.95 -14.61
C PHE A 317 -4.26 10.20 -15.88
N THR A 318 -3.77 10.94 -16.86
CA THR A 318 -3.24 10.42 -18.11
C THR A 318 -1.73 10.52 -18.08
N LEU A 319 -1.04 9.45 -18.46
CA LEU A 319 0.41 9.39 -18.60
C LEU A 319 0.77 8.82 -19.97
N GLY A 320 1.32 9.66 -20.84
CA GLY A 320 1.44 9.34 -22.26
C GLY A 320 0.05 9.18 -22.87
N ASP A 321 -0.21 8.05 -23.52
CA ASP A 321 -1.51 7.73 -24.12
C ASP A 321 -2.40 6.81 -23.25
N ILE A 322 -2.06 6.66 -21.96
CA ILE A 322 -2.74 5.72 -21.05
C ILE A 322 -3.44 6.46 -19.92
N ASP A 323 -4.72 6.17 -19.75
CA ASP A 323 -5.52 6.64 -18.63
C ASP A 323 -5.42 5.72 -17.41
N PHE A 324 -5.32 6.36 -16.24
CA PHE A 324 -5.25 5.72 -14.94
C PHE A 324 -6.39 6.17 -14.05
N GLU A 325 -7.06 5.22 -13.41
CA GLU A 325 -7.99 5.47 -12.32
C GLU A 325 -7.23 5.43 -10.99
N CYS A 326 -7.40 6.44 -10.15
CA CYS A 326 -6.91 6.42 -8.77
C CYS A 326 -7.83 5.55 -7.90
N LEU A 327 -7.26 4.50 -7.32
CA LEU A 327 -7.97 3.54 -6.48
C LEU A 327 -8.19 4.05 -5.05
N GLY A 328 -7.33 4.93 -4.55
CA GLY A 328 -7.43 5.48 -3.20
C GLY A 328 -6.08 5.71 -2.54
N PRO A 329 -6.07 6.20 -1.29
CA PRO A 329 -4.84 6.45 -0.53
C PRO A 329 -4.11 5.14 -0.18
N CYS A 330 -2.77 5.19 -0.13
CA CYS A 330 -1.94 4.08 0.31
C CYS A 330 -1.74 4.08 1.82
N VAL A 331 -2.14 2.99 2.46
CA VAL A 331 -1.94 2.78 3.91
C VAL A 331 -0.47 2.53 4.19
N ARG A 332 0.09 3.33 5.11
CA ARG A 332 1.47 3.20 5.54
C ARG A 332 1.58 2.42 6.83
N CYS A 333 2.65 1.64 6.90
CA CYS A 333 2.99 0.81 8.05
C CYS A 333 4.47 0.97 8.39
N ARG A 334 4.91 0.33 9.48
CA ARG A 334 6.30 0.40 10.00
C ARG A 334 7.40 0.05 8.98
N MET A 335 7.05 -0.49 7.82
CA MET A 335 7.99 -0.71 6.73
C MET A 335 8.68 0.59 6.29
N ILE A 336 7.98 1.73 6.26
CA ILE A 336 8.58 3.01 5.86
C ILE A 336 9.58 3.55 6.91
N CYS A 337 9.58 2.98 8.12
CA CYS A 337 10.48 3.39 9.20
C CYS A 337 11.88 2.82 9.06
N ASN A 338 12.11 1.86 8.16
CA ASN A 338 13.44 1.30 7.98
C ASN A 338 14.34 2.26 7.18
N HIS A 339 15.56 2.49 7.65
CA HIS A 339 16.52 3.37 7.00
C HIS A 339 16.96 2.80 5.64
N PRO A 340 16.81 3.56 4.53
CA PRO A 340 16.91 3.03 3.16
C PRO A 340 18.28 2.44 2.78
N LYS A 341 19.37 2.97 3.34
CA LYS A 341 20.74 2.43 3.14
C LYS A 341 21.13 1.30 4.08
N THR A 342 20.77 1.36 5.36
CA THR A 342 21.28 0.41 6.37
C THR A 342 20.31 -0.74 6.67
N GLY A 343 19.03 -0.58 6.32
CA GLY A 343 17.99 -1.52 6.72
C GLY A 343 17.58 -1.37 8.18
N GLN A 344 18.25 -0.56 9.00
CA GLN A 344 17.94 -0.51 10.42
C GLN A 344 16.58 0.17 10.66
N PRO A 345 15.71 -0.39 11.51
CA PRO A 345 14.49 0.30 11.93
C PRO A 345 14.86 1.62 12.60
N ASP A 346 14.14 2.68 12.25
CA ASP A 346 14.29 3.96 12.94
C ASP A 346 13.86 3.82 14.42
N PRO A 347 14.68 4.28 15.39
CA PRO A 347 14.39 4.11 16.81
C PRO A 347 13.19 4.93 17.30
N LEU A 348 12.85 6.02 16.62
CA LEU A 348 11.70 6.89 16.93
C LEU A 348 10.44 6.49 16.16
N GLY A 349 10.56 5.52 15.23
CA GLY A 349 9.46 5.11 14.37
C GLY A 349 9.17 6.10 13.24
N GLU A 350 10.12 6.99 12.91
CA GLU A 350 9.96 7.96 11.83
C GLU A 350 10.15 7.32 10.44
N PRO A 351 9.45 7.80 9.40
CA PRO A 351 8.54 8.96 9.37
C PRO A 351 7.08 8.65 9.76
N LEU A 352 6.78 7.40 10.15
CA LEU A 352 5.39 6.99 10.41
C LEU A 352 4.81 7.70 11.64
N ALA A 353 5.62 7.95 12.66
CA ALA A 353 5.22 8.68 13.86
C ALA A 353 4.72 10.08 13.51
N THR A 354 5.53 10.87 12.82
CA THR A 354 5.16 12.22 12.36
C THR A 354 3.96 12.21 11.40
N LEU A 355 3.93 11.28 10.43
CA LEU A 355 2.76 11.14 9.55
C LEU A 355 1.47 10.84 10.33
N SER A 356 1.55 10.10 11.42
CA SER A 356 0.39 9.71 12.20
C SER A 356 -0.31 10.86 12.93
N GLU A 357 0.36 12.02 13.05
CA GLU A 357 -0.18 13.22 13.70
C GLU A 357 -1.15 13.99 12.82
N TYR A 358 -1.00 13.94 11.48
CA TYR A 358 -1.78 14.77 10.55
C TYR A 358 -2.29 14.03 9.31
N ARG A 359 -1.90 12.76 9.12
CA ARG A 359 -2.30 11.92 7.98
C ARG A 359 -3.04 10.65 8.42
N ARG A 360 -3.53 10.63 9.65
CA ARG A 360 -4.35 9.55 10.17
C ARG A 360 -5.80 9.79 9.75
N TYR A 361 -6.39 8.79 9.11
CA TYR A 361 -7.80 8.77 8.74
C TYR A 361 -8.38 7.40 9.07
N LYS A 362 -9.46 7.36 9.85
CA LYS A 362 -10.08 6.11 10.34
C LYS A 362 -9.05 5.13 10.93
N GLY A 363 -8.18 5.63 11.81
CA GLY A 363 -7.13 4.86 12.49
C GLY A 363 -5.95 4.41 11.61
N ARG A 364 -5.94 4.71 10.31
CA ARG A 364 -4.90 4.32 9.34
C ARG A 364 -4.10 5.54 8.87
N VAL A 365 -2.78 5.41 8.76
CA VAL A 365 -1.90 6.49 8.27
C VAL A 365 -1.80 6.41 6.75
N MET A 366 -2.10 7.50 6.05
CA MET A 366 -2.21 7.53 4.60
C MET A 366 -1.15 8.42 3.95
N PHE A 367 -0.48 7.93 2.91
CA PHE A 367 0.46 8.72 2.13
C PHE A 367 0.57 8.18 0.71
N GLY A 368 0.43 9.01 -0.32
CA GLY A 368 0.46 8.55 -1.71
C GLY A 368 -0.82 7.87 -2.21
N ARG A 369 -0.87 7.65 -3.52
CA ARG A 369 -2.08 7.26 -4.25
C ARG A 369 -1.87 5.97 -5.05
N HIS A 370 -2.73 4.98 -4.83
CA HIS A 370 -2.79 3.80 -5.68
C HIS A 370 -3.48 4.13 -7.00
N ALA A 371 -2.94 3.62 -8.11
CA ALA A 371 -3.50 3.80 -9.43
C ALA A 371 -3.51 2.49 -10.23
N SER A 372 -4.47 2.38 -11.14
CA SER A 372 -4.62 1.26 -12.07
C SER A 372 -5.05 1.76 -13.44
N CYS A 373 -4.48 1.16 -14.48
CA CYS A 373 -4.80 1.46 -15.86
C CYS A 373 -6.28 1.10 -16.16
N THR A 374 -6.93 1.90 -16.99
CA THR A 374 -8.33 1.69 -17.41
C THR A 374 -8.47 1.06 -18.81
N GLN A 375 -7.44 1.14 -19.65
CA GLN A 375 -7.58 0.91 -21.11
C GLN A 375 -6.78 -0.24 -21.72
N LEU A 376 -5.79 -0.82 -21.05
CA LEU A 376 -4.91 -1.81 -21.69
C LEU A 376 -5.60 -3.16 -21.92
N GLN A 377 -5.76 -3.51 -23.19
CA GLN A 377 -6.06 -4.88 -23.64
C GLN A 377 -4.87 -5.80 -23.36
N ALA A 378 -5.11 -7.11 -23.22
CA ALA A 378 -4.05 -8.09 -23.07
C ALA A 378 -3.01 -7.95 -24.21
N GLN A 379 -1.71 -7.87 -23.86
CA GLN A 379 -0.54 -7.80 -24.75
C GLN A 379 -0.12 -6.42 -25.28
N GLN A 380 -0.83 -5.33 -24.99
CA GLN A 380 -0.35 -3.99 -25.33
C GLN A 380 0.66 -3.49 -24.27
N THR A 381 1.79 -2.95 -24.72
CA THR A 381 2.77 -2.25 -23.88
C THR A 381 2.98 -0.83 -24.37
N THR A 382 3.32 0.07 -23.45
CA THR A 382 3.74 1.44 -23.75
C THR A 382 5.00 1.78 -22.94
N THR A 383 5.77 2.77 -23.36
CA THR A 383 6.95 3.21 -22.62
C THR A 383 6.64 4.49 -21.86
N PHE A 384 6.85 4.48 -20.55
CA PHE A 384 6.84 5.70 -19.74
C PHE A 384 8.24 6.29 -19.67
N SER A 385 8.35 7.62 -19.71
CA SER A 385 9.60 8.33 -19.53
C SER A 385 9.44 9.42 -18.49
N THR A 386 10.53 9.76 -17.78
CA THR A 386 10.58 10.92 -16.88
C THR A 386 10.28 12.24 -17.59
N ASN A 387 10.38 12.29 -18.92
CA ASN A 387 10.03 13.47 -19.71
C ASN A 387 8.51 13.62 -19.93
N HIS A 388 7.71 12.62 -19.57
CA HIS A 388 6.26 12.71 -19.70
C HIS A 388 5.66 13.60 -18.62
N ILE A 389 4.57 14.28 -18.98
CA ILE A 389 3.76 15.10 -18.09
C ILE A 389 2.50 14.29 -17.74
N LEU A 390 2.16 14.25 -16.46
CA LEU A 390 0.87 13.73 -16.02
C LEU A 390 -0.17 14.81 -16.18
N THR A 391 -1.24 14.51 -16.90
CA THR A 391 -2.44 15.34 -16.94
C THR A 391 -3.44 14.77 -15.96
N VAL A 392 -3.82 15.55 -14.94
CA VAL A 392 -4.55 15.06 -13.78
C VAL A 392 -5.91 15.72 -13.73
N ASN A 393 -6.95 14.92 -13.50
CA ASN A 393 -8.26 15.44 -13.12
C ASN A 393 -8.44 15.27 -11.61
N THR A 394 -8.55 16.40 -10.91
CA THR A 394 -8.73 16.45 -9.46
C THR A 394 -10.20 16.52 -9.10
N LYS A 395 -10.56 16.05 -7.91
CA LYS A 395 -11.77 16.54 -7.24
C LYS A 395 -11.58 18.04 -6.96
N PRO A 396 -12.62 18.87 -7.13
CA PRO A 396 -12.59 20.26 -6.68
C PRO A 396 -12.32 20.36 -5.17
#